data_AF-A0A533U047-F1
#
_entry.id   AF-A0A533U047-F1
#
_cell.length_a   1.000
_cell.length_b   1.000
_cell.length_c   1.000
_cell.angle_alpha   90.00
_cell.angle_beta   90.00
_cell.angle_gamma   90.00
#
_symmetry.space_group_name_H-M   'P 1'
#
loop_
_entity.id
_entity.type
_entity.pdbx_description
1 polymer ?
#
loop_
_entity_poly.entity_id
_entity_poly.type
_entity_poly.pdbx_seq_one_letter_code
_entity_poly.pdbx_strand_id
1 'polypeptide(L)'
;MQKVSLPLTISLMIAAFVIGTGTGYWLTPEYRMTMYDKSVMDMNTSDKWTDLRYIDDMIAHHREAILLAQEAKASRRPEILKLCSDILKNEPAVIEQLKKWKTQWFDNSKIGQDPQVVHLGAYNHTFDLRFLNALIAHHERGIQMARAIRLKSGRSEILDNADETERSLHENLALLRVWRKSWYNTADMSPCP
;
A
#
# COMPACT_ATOMS: atom_id res chain seq x y z
N MET A 1 -20.71 27.00 -5.46
CA MET A 1 -20.25 25.97 -4.50
C MET A 1 -20.32 24.63 -5.23
N GLN A 2 -19.22 24.20 -5.84
CA GLN A 2 -19.17 22.89 -6.50
C GLN A 2 -19.16 21.81 -5.44
N LYS A 3 -20.05 20.83 -5.61
CA LYS A 3 -20.26 19.71 -4.70
C LYS A 3 -18.99 18.88 -4.65
N VAL A 4 -18.45 18.69 -3.44
CA VAL A 4 -17.36 17.76 -3.15
C VAL A 4 -17.83 16.37 -3.58
N SER A 5 -17.23 15.80 -4.62
CA SER A 5 -17.52 14.43 -5.03
C SER A 5 -16.76 13.47 -4.12
N LEU A 6 -17.37 13.08 -3.00
CA LEU A 6 -16.95 11.87 -2.28
C LEU A 6 -17.15 10.63 -3.19
N PRO A 7 -16.27 9.61 -3.15
CA PRO A 7 -15.29 9.36 -2.10
C PRO A 7 -13.86 9.37 -2.61
N LEU A 8 -13.04 10.13 -1.88
CA LEU A 8 -11.62 9.92 -1.76
C LEU A 8 -11.30 8.57 -1.04
N THR A 9 -12.32 7.94 -0.45
CA THR A 9 -12.28 6.74 0.38
C THR A 9 -12.54 5.43 -0.38
N ILE A 10 -11.58 4.94 -1.16
CA ILE A 10 -11.37 3.49 -1.30
C ILE A 10 -9.88 3.17 -1.12
N SER A 11 -9.25 3.83 -0.16
CA SER A 11 -7.96 3.35 0.33
C SER A 11 -8.24 2.10 1.15
N LEU A 12 -7.99 0.92 0.58
CA LEU A 12 -7.77 -0.36 1.29
C LEU A 12 -8.62 -0.57 2.56
N MET A 13 -9.90 -0.21 2.57
CA MET A 13 -10.74 -0.54 3.73
C MET A 13 -11.08 -2.02 3.63
N ILE A 14 -10.15 -2.86 4.08
CA ILE A 14 -10.52 -4.14 4.68
C ILE A 14 -11.38 -3.73 5.88
N ALA A 15 -12.69 -3.77 5.73
CA ALA A 15 -13.61 -3.57 6.84
C ALA A 15 -13.43 -4.75 7.82
N ALA A 16 -12.37 -4.70 8.62
CA ALA A 16 -12.22 -5.56 9.77
C ALA A 16 -13.17 -5.02 10.85
N PHE A 17 -14.42 -5.45 10.80
CA PHE A 17 -15.30 -5.35 11.94
C PHE A 17 -14.85 -6.38 12.99
N VAL A 18 -13.73 -6.10 13.64
CA VAL A 18 -13.31 -6.80 14.87
C VAL A 18 -13.55 -5.83 16.01
N ILE A 19 -14.77 -5.88 16.53
CA ILE A 19 -15.05 -5.42 17.89
C ILE A 19 -14.20 -6.29 18.82
N GLY A 20 -13.26 -5.70 19.55
CA GLY A 20 -12.44 -6.45 20.49
C GLY A 20 -11.34 -5.66 21.16
N THR A 21 -11.74 -4.74 22.04
CA THR A 21 -11.01 -4.20 23.21
C THR A 21 -9.56 -3.73 23.03
N GLY A 22 -9.38 -2.41 23.17
CA GLY A 22 -8.08 -1.82 23.40
C GLY A 22 -7.40 -2.38 24.64
N THR A 23 -6.16 -2.84 24.47
CA THR A 23 -5.06 -2.71 25.42
C THR A 23 -3.78 -2.62 24.59
N GLY A 24 -2.91 -1.67 24.94
CA GLY A 24 -1.84 -1.18 24.08
C GLY A 24 -0.72 -2.18 23.79
N TYR A 25 -0.03 -1.94 22.67
CA TYR A 25 1.34 -2.40 22.47
C TYR A 25 2.16 -1.25 21.87
N TRP A 26 2.83 -0.55 22.77
CA TRP A 26 4.04 0.22 22.47
C TRP A 26 5.23 -0.74 22.39
N LEU A 27 6.11 -0.49 21.40
CA LEU A 27 7.52 -0.91 21.30
C LEU A 27 7.86 -2.40 21.11
N THR A 28 8.22 -2.76 19.88
CA THR A 28 9.38 -3.63 19.58
C THR A 28 10.14 -3.04 18.38
N PRO A 29 11.45 -2.72 18.49
CA PRO A 29 12.22 -2.04 17.45
C PRO A 29 12.85 -2.95 16.37
N GLU A 30 12.46 -4.21 16.21
CA GLU A 30 13.09 -5.12 15.25
C GLU A 30 12.24 -5.44 14.00
N TYR A 31 12.13 -4.46 13.10
CA TYR A 31 12.06 -4.72 11.64
C TYR A 31 12.46 -3.45 10.86
N ARG A 32 13.61 -2.89 11.21
CA ARG A 32 14.36 -2.01 10.30
C ARG A 32 15.43 -2.89 9.66
N MET A 33 15.73 -2.63 8.39
CA MET A 33 16.70 -3.33 7.51
C MET A 33 16.04 -4.53 6.80
N THR A 34 16.03 -4.69 5.47
CA THR A 34 16.93 -4.25 4.39
C THR A 34 16.17 -4.21 3.04
N MET A 35 16.33 -3.10 2.31
CA MET A 35 16.01 -2.81 0.88
C MET A 35 15.39 -1.41 0.80
N TYR A 36 16.16 -0.44 1.31
CA TYR A 36 15.79 0.96 1.33
C TYR A 36 16.45 1.60 0.12
N ASP A 37 15.76 1.56 -1.03
CA ASP A 37 16.22 2.34 -2.17
C ASP A 37 15.97 3.83 -1.88
N LYS A 38 17.01 4.64 -2.03
CA LYS A 38 16.98 6.09 -1.84
C LYS A 38 16.05 6.78 -2.85
N SER A 39 15.59 6.07 -3.88
CA SER A 39 14.71 6.60 -4.93
C SER A 39 13.35 7.08 -4.43
N VAL A 40 12.75 6.46 -3.42
CA VAL A 40 11.44 6.90 -2.88
C VAL A 40 11.52 8.16 -2.01
N MET A 41 12.70 8.49 -1.50
CA MET A 41 12.94 9.73 -0.76
C MET A 41 13.21 10.92 -1.68
N ASP A 42 13.46 10.68 -2.96
CA ASP A 42 13.75 11.73 -3.94
C ASP A 42 12.61 11.86 -4.96
N MET A 43 11.43 12.24 -4.45
CA MET A 43 10.54 13.11 -5.21
C MET A 43 11.29 14.43 -5.45
N ASN A 44 12.21 14.37 -6.41
CA ASN A 44 13.08 15.40 -6.92
C ASN A 44 12.40 16.77 -6.82
N THR A 45 13.09 17.75 -6.25
CA THR A 45 12.74 19.18 -6.10
C THR A 45 11.25 19.54 -6.20
N SER A 46 10.67 20.17 -5.17
CA SER A 46 9.32 20.75 -5.30
C SER A 46 9.28 21.71 -6.48
N ASP A 47 8.62 21.26 -7.55
CA ASP A 47 8.47 21.93 -8.84
C ASP A 47 7.05 21.67 -9.39
N LYS A 48 6.75 22.24 -10.56
CA LYS A 48 5.43 22.11 -11.21
C LYS A 48 5.05 20.67 -11.61
N TRP A 49 5.98 19.73 -11.58
CA TRP A 49 5.78 18.34 -11.98
C TRP A 49 5.71 17.38 -10.78
N THR A 50 5.81 17.90 -9.55
CA THR A 50 5.74 17.10 -8.32
C THR A 50 4.47 16.26 -8.24
N ASP A 51 3.32 16.87 -8.47
CA ASP A 51 2.01 16.19 -8.46
C ASP A 51 1.93 15.09 -9.53
N LEU A 52 2.50 15.33 -10.72
CA LEU A 52 2.53 14.34 -11.80
C LEU A 52 3.39 13.14 -11.42
N ARG A 53 4.57 13.36 -10.85
CA ARG A 53 5.44 12.27 -10.36
C ARG A 53 4.75 11.47 -9.26
N TYR A 54 4.12 12.13 -8.30
CA TYR A 54 3.34 11.45 -7.27
C TYR A 54 2.22 10.58 -7.85
N ILE A 55 1.45 11.11 -8.80
CA ILE A 55 0.38 10.36 -9.46
C ILE A 55 0.94 9.12 -10.17
N ASP A 56 2.06 9.27 -10.89
CA ASP A 56 2.68 8.18 -11.63
C ASP A 56 3.22 7.09 -10.70
N ASP A 57 3.93 7.50 -9.65
CA ASP A 57 4.47 6.59 -8.65
C ASP A 57 3.35 5.89 -7.88
N MET A 58 2.26 6.59 -7.55
CA MET A 58 1.14 6.02 -6.80
C MET A 58 0.32 5.06 -7.67
N ILE A 59 0.15 5.34 -8.98
CA ILE A 59 -0.43 4.36 -9.92
C ILE A 59 0.40 3.08 -9.96
N ALA A 60 1.73 3.20 -10.06
CA ALA A 60 2.63 2.05 -10.04
C ALA A 60 2.52 1.28 -8.72
N HIS A 61 2.50 2.00 -7.59
CA HIS A 61 2.33 1.44 -6.25
C HIS A 61 1.03 0.61 -6.15
N HIS A 62 -0.11 1.14 -6.55
CA HIS A 62 -1.38 0.39 -6.52
C HIS A 62 -1.37 -0.84 -7.44
N ARG A 63 -0.69 -0.76 -8.60
CA ARG A 63 -0.53 -1.93 -9.49
C ARG A 63 0.27 -3.05 -8.86
N GLU A 64 1.31 -2.74 -8.08
CA GLU A 64 2.06 -3.76 -7.34
C GLU A 64 1.16 -4.55 -6.40
N ALA A 65 0.23 -3.88 -5.70
CA ALA A 65 -0.71 -4.56 -4.80
C ALA A 65 -1.64 -5.51 -5.56
N ILE A 66 -2.17 -5.10 -6.72
CA ILE A 66 -3.02 -5.93 -7.58
C ILE A 66 -2.28 -7.20 -7.99
N LEU A 67 -1.06 -7.05 -8.52
CA LEU A 67 -0.26 -8.17 -9.00
C LEU A 67 0.16 -9.11 -7.86
N LEU A 68 0.55 -8.56 -6.71
CA LEU A 68 0.85 -9.33 -5.51
C LEU A 68 -0.38 -10.12 -5.02
N ALA A 69 -1.57 -9.50 -5.04
CA ALA A 69 -2.82 -10.16 -4.68
C ALA A 69 -3.21 -11.25 -5.67
N GLN A 70 -2.90 -11.10 -6.97
CA GLN A 70 -3.10 -12.16 -7.97
C GLN A 70 -2.26 -13.40 -7.65
N GLU A 71 -0.97 -13.24 -7.33
CA GLU A 71 -0.11 -14.37 -6.93
C GLU A 71 -0.63 -15.04 -5.64
N ALA A 72 -1.03 -14.24 -4.65
CA ALA A 72 -1.49 -14.74 -3.37
C ALA A 72 -2.85 -15.47 -3.40
N LYS A 73 -3.55 -15.50 -4.54
CA LYS A 73 -4.73 -16.37 -4.72
C LYS A 73 -4.42 -17.87 -4.58
N ALA A 74 -3.14 -18.25 -4.63
CA ALA A 74 -2.71 -19.62 -4.34
C ALA A 74 -2.74 -19.98 -2.84
N SER A 75 -2.97 -19.01 -1.95
CA SER A 75 -3.11 -19.25 -0.51
C SER A 75 -4.28 -20.18 -0.20
N ARG A 76 -4.19 -20.91 0.92
CA ARG A 76 -5.31 -21.67 1.48
C ARG A 76 -5.93 -21.01 2.70
N ARG A 77 -5.39 -19.87 3.13
CA ARG A 77 -5.85 -19.16 4.32
C ARG A 77 -7.02 -18.23 3.97
N PRO A 78 -8.23 -18.43 4.55
CA PRO A 78 -9.40 -17.62 4.21
C PRO A 78 -9.18 -16.12 4.36
N GLU A 79 -8.43 -15.70 5.38
CA GLU A 79 -8.07 -14.30 5.65
C GLU A 79 -7.26 -13.68 4.51
N ILE A 80 -6.28 -14.41 3.97
CA ILE A 80 -5.48 -13.97 2.82
C ILE A 80 -6.33 -13.92 1.55
N LEU A 81 -7.15 -14.96 1.29
CA LEU A 81 -8.02 -14.97 0.12
C LEU A 81 -9.04 -13.83 0.12
N LYS A 82 -9.60 -13.51 1.30
CA LYS A 82 -10.49 -12.37 1.49
C LYS A 82 -9.76 -11.05 1.20
N LEU A 83 -8.58 -10.87 1.77
CA LEU A 83 -7.74 -9.70 1.51
C LEU A 83 -7.42 -9.54 0.02
N CYS A 84 -6.98 -10.61 -0.66
CA CYS A 84 -6.72 -10.57 -2.10
C CYS A 84 -7.97 -10.15 -2.89
N SER A 85 -9.15 -10.67 -2.53
CA SER A 85 -10.40 -10.27 -3.18
C SER A 85 -10.70 -8.79 -2.98
N ASP A 86 -10.42 -8.23 -1.81
CA ASP A 86 -10.68 -6.83 -1.51
C ASP A 86 -9.71 -5.92 -2.27
N ILE A 87 -8.42 -6.27 -2.34
CA ILE A 87 -7.42 -5.56 -3.16
C ILE A 87 -7.84 -5.54 -4.64
N LEU A 88 -8.13 -6.71 -5.21
CA LEU A 88 -8.48 -6.83 -6.64
C LEU A 88 -9.76 -6.08 -7.01
N LYS A 89 -10.67 -5.90 -6.05
CA LYS A 89 -11.91 -5.15 -6.24
C LYS A 89 -11.69 -3.64 -6.16
N ASN A 90 -10.86 -3.18 -5.22
CA ASN A 90 -10.81 -1.78 -4.82
C ASN A 90 -9.71 -0.98 -5.53
N GLU A 91 -8.51 -1.55 -5.69
CA GLU A 91 -7.36 -0.84 -6.28
C GLU A 91 -7.59 -0.31 -7.71
N PRO A 92 -8.33 -1.02 -8.60
CA PRO A 92 -8.62 -0.49 -9.93
C PRO A 92 -9.35 0.87 -9.91
N ALA A 93 -10.28 1.07 -8.99
CA ALA A 93 -11.02 2.33 -8.89
C ALA A 93 -10.12 3.50 -8.49
N VAL A 94 -9.17 3.25 -7.58
CA VAL A 94 -8.16 4.25 -7.16
C VAL A 94 -7.25 4.62 -8.33
N ILE A 95 -6.78 3.63 -9.09
CA ILE A 95 -5.96 3.85 -10.30
C ILE A 95 -6.72 4.71 -11.32
N GLU A 96 -8.00 4.43 -11.57
CA GLU A 96 -8.80 5.23 -12.51
C GLU A 96 -8.98 6.68 -12.05
N GLN A 97 -9.13 6.92 -10.75
CA GLN A 97 -9.16 8.27 -10.20
C GLN A 97 -7.84 9.02 -10.43
N LEU A 98 -6.70 8.37 -10.14
CA LEU A 98 -5.37 8.96 -10.35
C LEU A 98 -5.11 9.25 -11.84
N LYS A 99 -5.53 8.35 -12.75
CA LYS A 99 -5.46 8.57 -14.21
C LYS A 99 -6.30 9.76 -14.66
N LYS A 100 -7.48 9.94 -14.07
CA LYS A 100 -8.36 11.06 -14.37
C LYS A 100 -7.67 12.38 -13.99
N TRP A 101 -7.08 12.45 -12.80
CA TRP A 101 -6.29 13.60 -12.39
C TRP A 101 -5.09 13.85 -13.30
N LYS A 102 -4.35 12.79 -13.64
CA LYS A 102 -3.23 12.86 -14.59
C LYS A 102 -3.63 13.50 -15.92
N THR A 103 -4.74 13.04 -16.49
CA THR A 103 -5.26 13.54 -17.77
C THR A 103 -5.76 14.97 -17.63
N GLN A 104 -6.54 15.27 -16.59
CA GLN A 104 -7.16 16.58 -16.40
C GLN A 104 -6.14 17.69 -16.09
N TRP A 105 -5.07 17.38 -15.36
CA TRP A 105 -4.13 18.38 -14.87
C TRP A 105 -2.87 18.52 -15.73
N PHE A 106 -2.51 17.47 -16.49
CA PHE A 106 -1.25 17.42 -17.24
C PHE A 106 -1.41 17.03 -18.71
N ASP A 107 -2.64 16.86 -19.20
CA ASP A 107 -2.93 16.39 -20.56
C ASP A 107 -2.15 15.10 -20.91
N ASN A 108 -2.01 14.21 -19.92
CA ASN A 108 -1.20 13.00 -20.03
C ASN A 108 -1.99 11.77 -19.61
N SER A 109 -2.34 10.93 -20.59
CA SER A 109 -3.02 9.65 -20.40
C SER A 109 -2.08 8.45 -20.41
N LYS A 110 -0.78 8.65 -20.67
CA LYS A 110 0.19 7.56 -20.78
C LYS A 110 0.35 6.90 -19.42
N ILE A 111 0.29 5.59 -19.36
CA ILE A 111 0.64 4.87 -18.14
C ILE A 111 2.07 4.38 -18.24
N GLY A 112 2.80 4.44 -17.13
CA GLY A 112 4.13 3.86 -17.03
C GLY A 112 4.12 2.35 -17.24
N GLN A 113 5.32 1.78 -17.34
CA GLN A 113 5.52 0.33 -17.37
C GLN A 113 4.96 -0.30 -16.10
N ASP A 114 4.56 -1.58 -16.20
CA ASP A 114 4.15 -2.30 -15.02
C ASP A 114 5.32 -2.44 -14.04
N PRO A 115 5.05 -2.28 -12.74
CA PRO A 115 6.10 -2.34 -11.74
C PRO A 115 6.64 -3.77 -11.65
N GLN A 116 7.90 -3.89 -11.26
CA GLN A 116 8.47 -5.18 -10.90
C GLN A 116 7.85 -5.63 -9.57
N VAL A 117 7.25 -6.82 -9.55
CA VAL A 117 6.56 -7.34 -8.36
C VAL A 117 7.37 -8.45 -7.74
N VAL A 118 7.33 -8.53 -6.41
CA VAL A 118 7.90 -9.65 -5.67
C VAL A 118 7.18 -10.93 -6.06
N HIS A 119 7.89 -11.86 -6.68
CA HIS A 119 7.38 -13.20 -6.92
C HIS A 119 7.32 -13.99 -5.62
N LEU A 120 6.13 -14.46 -5.25
CA LEU A 120 5.90 -15.24 -4.04
C LEU A 120 6.45 -16.67 -4.16
N GLY A 121 6.71 -17.14 -5.37
CA GLY A 121 7.24 -18.48 -5.63
C GLY A 121 6.25 -19.60 -5.30
N ALA A 122 6.76 -20.83 -5.18
CA ALA A 122 5.93 -22.01 -4.93
C ALA A 122 5.17 -21.94 -3.60
N TYR A 123 3.96 -22.48 -3.59
CA TYR A 123 3.16 -22.61 -2.37
C TYR A 123 3.83 -23.58 -1.39
N ASN A 124 4.27 -23.05 -0.25
CA ASN A 124 4.88 -23.78 0.87
C ASN A 124 4.51 -23.08 2.20
N HIS A 125 5.02 -23.59 3.33
CA HIS A 125 4.64 -23.10 4.66
C HIS A 125 4.99 -21.62 4.91
N THR A 126 5.94 -21.04 4.17
CA THR A 126 6.30 -19.61 4.24
C THR A 126 5.65 -18.75 3.15
N PHE A 127 4.75 -19.31 2.32
CA PHE A 127 4.08 -18.57 1.25
C PHE A 127 3.28 -17.36 1.76
N ASP A 128 2.37 -17.56 2.72
CA ASP A 128 1.59 -16.44 3.27
C ASP A 128 2.50 -15.46 4.03
N LEU A 129 3.60 -15.92 4.64
CA LEU A 129 4.58 -15.03 5.27
C LEU A 129 5.25 -14.10 4.25
N ARG A 130 5.65 -14.63 3.08
CA ARG A 130 6.24 -13.80 2.01
C ARG A 130 5.24 -12.76 1.52
N PHE A 131 3.97 -13.15 1.36
CA PHE A 131 2.89 -12.22 1.01
C PHE A 131 2.71 -11.13 2.07
N LEU A 132 2.60 -11.49 3.36
CA LEU A 132 2.46 -10.52 4.44
C LEU A 132 3.65 -9.57 4.51
N ASN A 133 4.88 -10.08 4.41
CA ASN A 133 6.08 -9.24 4.43
C ASN A 133 6.12 -8.28 3.23
N ALA A 134 5.78 -8.76 2.04
CA ALA A 134 5.73 -7.93 0.83
C ALA A 134 4.67 -6.82 0.94
N LEU A 135 3.46 -7.16 1.42
CA LEU A 135 2.38 -6.19 1.56
C LEU A 135 2.64 -5.17 2.69
N ILE A 136 3.27 -5.59 3.79
CA ILE A 136 3.74 -4.69 4.85
C ILE A 136 4.73 -3.66 4.29
N ALA A 137 5.77 -4.11 3.56
CA ALA A 137 6.76 -3.22 2.97
C ALA A 137 6.13 -2.27 1.93
N HIS A 138 5.19 -2.78 1.14
CA HIS A 138 4.41 -1.99 0.19
C HIS A 138 3.64 -0.86 0.89
N HIS A 139 2.93 -1.15 1.99
CA HIS A 139 2.19 -0.15 2.76
C HIS A 139 3.12 0.90 3.38
N GLU A 140 4.25 0.48 3.95
CA GLU A 140 5.24 1.40 4.52
C GLU A 140 5.78 2.38 3.48
N ARG A 141 5.97 1.95 2.23
CA ARG A 141 6.35 2.82 1.11
C ARG A 141 5.23 3.79 0.73
N GLY A 142 3.97 3.34 0.73
CA GLY A 142 2.82 4.20 0.44
C GLY A 142 2.65 5.33 1.47
N ILE A 143 2.84 5.02 2.76
CA ILE A 143 2.84 6.03 3.84
C ILE A 143 3.96 7.06 3.65
N GLN A 144 5.15 6.61 3.24
CA GLN A 144 6.27 7.53 2.97
C GLN A 144 5.97 8.47 1.80
N MET A 145 5.40 7.94 0.72
CA MET A 145 4.98 8.75 -0.44
C MET A 145 3.92 9.78 -0.04
N ALA A 146 2.92 9.37 0.75
CA ALA A 146 1.89 10.26 1.27
C ALA A 146 2.50 11.39 2.14
N ARG A 147 3.41 11.06 3.06
CA ARG A 147 4.11 12.07 3.87
C ARG A 147 4.96 13.02 3.02
N ALA A 148 5.65 12.49 2.01
CA ALA A 148 6.52 13.28 1.16
C ALA A 148 5.72 14.29 0.32
N ILE A 149 4.59 13.88 -0.27
CA ILE A 149 3.80 14.77 -1.13
C ILE A 149 3.09 15.87 -0.33
N ARG A 150 2.70 15.60 0.93
CA ARG A 150 2.09 16.59 1.82
C ARG A 150 2.96 17.83 2.06
N LEU A 151 4.28 17.66 2.00
CA LEU A 151 5.24 18.74 2.18
C LEU A 151 5.54 19.51 0.88
N LYS A 152 5.09 19.02 -0.27
CA LYS A 152 5.54 19.49 -1.60
C LYS A 152 4.40 19.93 -2.52
N SER A 153 3.19 19.41 -2.35
CA SER A 153 2.03 19.77 -3.16
C SER A 153 1.28 20.96 -2.57
N GLY A 154 0.75 21.81 -3.45
CA GLY A 154 -0.21 22.86 -3.08
C GLY A 154 -1.65 22.50 -3.44
N ARG A 155 -1.91 21.31 -3.98
CA ARG A 155 -3.23 20.92 -4.51
C ARG A 155 -4.03 20.18 -3.44
N SER A 156 -5.20 20.72 -3.08
CA SER A 156 -6.10 20.13 -2.08
C SER A 156 -6.38 18.66 -2.32
N GLU A 157 -6.69 18.27 -3.56
CA GLU A 157 -7.06 16.90 -3.91
C GLU A 157 -5.92 15.90 -3.65
N ILE A 158 -4.66 16.33 -3.79
CA ILE A 158 -3.48 15.52 -3.50
C ILE A 158 -3.21 15.45 -2.00
N LEU A 159 -3.37 16.57 -1.28
CA LEU A 159 -3.21 16.62 0.17
C LEU A 159 -4.26 15.75 0.88
N ASP A 160 -5.53 15.88 0.47
CA ASP A 160 -6.62 15.05 0.97
C ASP A 160 -6.30 13.57 0.68
N ASN A 161 -5.86 13.24 -0.55
CA ASN A 161 -5.55 11.86 -0.92
C ASN A 161 -4.42 11.27 -0.08
N ALA A 162 -3.39 12.07 0.20
CA ALA A 162 -2.27 11.66 1.05
C ALA A 162 -2.71 11.42 2.50
N ASP A 163 -3.56 12.29 3.06
CA ASP A 163 -4.11 12.13 4.43
C ASP A 163 -4.94 10.85 4.56
N GLU A 164 -5.79 10.55 3.57
CA GLU A 164 -6.59 9.34 3.58
C GLU A 164 -5.76 8.07 3.36
N THR A 165 -4.77 8.14 2.48
CA THR A 165 -3.85 7.03 2.21
C THR A 165 -3.03 6.70 3.45
N GLU A 166 -2.44 7.70 4.11
CA GLU A 166 -1.67 7.49 5.34
C GLU A 166 -2.53 6.84 6.44
N ARG A 167 -3.75 7.35 6.65
CA ARG A 167 -4.68 6.81 7.65
C ARG A 167 -5.04 5.36 7.37
N SER A 168 -5.48 5.04 6.16
CA SER A 168 -5.90 3.68 5.81
C SER A 168 -4.74 2.69 5.87
N LEU A 169 -3.57 3.05 5.33
CA LEU A 169 -2.41 2.17 5.35
C LEU A 169 -1.93 1.88 6.79
N HIS A 170 -2.04 2.83 7.73
CA HIS A 170 -1.74 2.57 9.14
C HIS A 170 -2.68 1.52 9.76
N GLU A 171 -3.99 1.58 9.48
CA GLU A 171 -4.97 0.62 9.99
C GLU A 171 -4.71 -0.80 9.44
N ASN A 172 -4.45 -0.90 8.12
CA ASN A 172 -4.11 -2.16 7.46
C ASN A 172 -2.79 -2.74 7.99
N LEU A 173 -1.77 -1.91 8.17
CA LEU A 173 -0.47 -2.33 8.68
C LEU A 173 -0.58 -2.95 10.08
N ALA A 174 -1.44 -2.41 10.95
CA ALA A 174 -1.70 -2.99 12.26
C ALA A 174 -2.28 -4.40 12.15
N LEU A 175 -3.28 -4.60 11.30
CA LEU A 175 -3.88 -5.92 11.04
C LEU A 175 -2.86 -6.92 10.49
N LEU A 176 -2.10 -6.53 9.46
CA LEU A 176 -1.09 -7.39 8.83
C LEU A 176 0.00 -7.81 9.82
N ARG A 177 0.43 -6.90 10.71
CA ARG A 177 1.41 -7.20 11.77
C ARG A 177 0.84 -8.17 12.81
N VAL A 178 -0.44 -8.05 13.15
CA VAL A 178 -1.13 -9.00 14.03
C VAL A 178 -1.17 -10.39 13.39
N TRP A 179 -1.58 -10.49 12.13
CA TRP A 179 -1.59 -11.76 11.39
C TRP A 179 -0.20 -12.38 11.32
N ARG A 180 0.81 -11.60 10.89
CA ARG A 180 2.21 -12.03 10.84
C ARG A 180 2.68 -12.58 12.19
N LYS A 181 2.46 -11.85 13.29
CA LYS A 181 2.88 -12.28 14.63
C LYS A 181 2.13 -13.53 15.09
N SER A 182 0.81 -13.59 14.88
CA SER A 182 -0.02 -14.70 15.38
C SER A 182 0.22 -16.00 14.62
N TRP A 183 0.49 -15.93 13.31
CA TRP A 183 0.66 -17.11 12.47
C TRP A 183 2.10 -17.62 12.41
N TYR A 184 3.08 -16.77 12.70
CA TYR A 184 4.50 -17.02 12.42
C TYR A 184 5.42 -16.61 13.58
N ASN A 185 5.00 -16.86 14.82
CA ASN A 185 5.76 -16.50 16.02
C ASN A 185 7.26 -16.84 15.90
N THR A 186 8.13 -15.90 16.28
CA THR A 186 9.57 -15.91 15.95
C THR A 186 10.38 -17.05 16.56
N ALA A 187 9.80 -17.84 17.47
CA ALA A 187 10.46 -19.00 18.08
C ALA A 187 10.58 -20.20 17.12
N ASP A 188 9.68 -20.33 16.13
CA ASP A 188 9.67 -21.44 15.18
C ASP A 188 10.41 -21.13 13.86
N MET A 189 10.85 -19.89 13.70
CA MET A 189 11.65 -19.45 12.56
C MET A 189 13.13 -19.59 12.90
N SER A 190 13.68 -20.80 12.73
CA SER A 190 15.15 -20.93 12.66
C SER A 190 15.68 -19.94 11.61
N PRO A 191 16.78 -19.19 11.88
CA PRO A 191 17.41 -18.40 10.84
C PRO A 191 17.73 -19.35 9.69
N CYS A 192 17.35 -18.97 8.46
CA CYS A 192 17.69 -19.73 7.28
C CYS A 192 19.22 -19.95 7.26
N PRO A 193 19.73 -21.16 6.94
CA PRO A 193 21.15 -21.38 6.76
C PRO A 193 21.74 -20.52 5.63
#